data_AF-A0A965S382-F1
#
_entry.id   AF-A0A965S382-F1
#
_cell.length_a   1.000
_cell.length_b   1.000
_cell.length_c   1.000
_cell.angle_alpha   90.00
_cell.angle_beta   90.00
_cell.angle_gamma   90.00
#
_symmetry.space_group_name_H-M   'P 1'
#
loop_
_entity.id
_entity.type
_entity.pdbx_description
1 polymer ?
#
loop_
_entity_poly.entity_id
_entity_poly.type
_entity_poly.pdbx_seq_one_letter_code
_entity_poly.pdbx_strand_id
1 'polypeptide(L)'
;MISKTTSIVGGKTITGFGGQALKDYQTLQSIAKANGFNLSQILPGISATTTGGDLEEAVLEKIALGELDVNRISQDARMMAAIGQPEFVRNLLNQGYDLDQVYAPYRNTMANVLELNAEQIDLNDPTLRSAISDKGEVNLYDFQRQLRKDSRWQYTQQARGEVSD
;
A
#
# COMPACT_ATOMS: atom_id res chain seq x y z
N MET A 1 -9.12 19.71 -16.20
CA MET A 1 -10.53 19.88 -15.82
C MET A 1 -11.09 18.52 -15.49
N ILE A 2 -11.60 18.32 -14.27
CA ILE A 2 -12.32 17.11 -13.91
C ILE A 2 -13.74 17.29 -14.46
N SER A 3 -14.19 16.41 -15.36
CA SER A 3 -15.49 16.56 -16.02
C SER A 3 -16.44 15.48 -15.52
N LYS A 4 -17.52 15.89 -14.86
CA LYS A 4 -18.65 15.02 -14.48
C LYS A 4 -19.63 15.03 -15.65
N THR A 5 -19.65 13.99 -16.48
CA THR A 5 -20.63 13.86 -17.56
C THR A 5 -21.85 13.15 -17.02
N THR A 6 -22.91 13.90 -16.74
CA THR A 6 -24.20 13.30 -16.33
C THR A 6 -25.01 13.00 -17.60
N SER A 7 -25.37 11.74 -17.84
CA SER A 7 -26.23 11.34 -18.96
C SER A 7 -27.43 10.54 -18.43
N ILE A 8 -28.64 10.89 -18.85
CA ILE A 8 -29.86 10.13 -18.48
C ILE A 8 -30.16 9.16 -19.62
N VAL A 9 -30.01 7.85 -19.37
CA VAL A 9 -30.41 6.80 -20.31
C VAL A 9 -31.48 5.95 -19.64
N GLY A 10 -32.70 5.95 -20.17
CA GLY A 10 -33.81 5.14 -19.67
C GLY A 10 -34.30 5.50 -18.26
N GLY A 11 -34.16 6.77 -17.83
CA GLY A 11 -34.59 7.23 -16.50
C GLY A 11 -33.60 6.94 -15.36
N LYS A 12 -32.44 6.34 -15.66
CA LYS A 12 -31.30 6.26 -14.74
C LYS A 12 -30.26 7.32 -15.10
N THR A 13 -29.83 8.07 -14.09
CA THR A 13 -28.69 8.96 -14.18
C THR A 13 -27.43 8.12 -14.23
N ILE A 14 -26.70 8.16 -15.34
CA ILE A 14 -25.36 7.58 -15.49
C ILE A 14 -24.38 8.73 -15.33
N THR A 15 -23.65 8.73 -14.22
CA THR A 15 -22.56 9.67 -13.98
C THR A 15 -21.28 9.09 -14.55
N GLY A 16 -20.76 9.69 -15.62
CA GLY A 16 -19.42 9.41 -16.14
C GLY A 16 -18.41 10.35 -15.48
N PHE A 17 -17.32 9.78 -14.97
CA PHE A 17 -16.21 10.54 -14.42
C PHE A 17 -15.11 10.64 -15.48
N GLY A 18 -14.70 11.86 -15.85
CA GLY A 18 -13.67 12.09 -16.85
C GLY A 18 -12.32 11.47 -16.46
N GLY A 19 -11.41 11.32 -17.43
CA GLY A 19 -10.15 10.57 -17.24
C GLY A 19 -9.23 11.04 -16.11
N GLN A 20 -9.34 12.27 -15.64
CA GLN A 20 -8.57 12.73 -14.46
C GLN A 20 -9.07 12.10 -13.16
N ALA A 21 -10.38 11.99 -12.95
CA ALA A 21 -10.94 11.41 -11.73
C ALA A 21 -10.57 9.92 -11.59
N LEU A 22 -10.56 9.18 -12.70
CA LEU A 22 -10.12 7.79 -12.72
C LEU A 22 -8.62 7.65 -12.39
N LYS A 23 -7.77 8.54 -12.92
CA LYS A 23 -6.34 8.56 -12.58
C LYS A 23 -6.11 8.89 -11.11
N ASP A 24 -6.86 9.84 -10.57
CA ASP A 24 -6.77 10.22 -9.15
C ASP A 24 -7.23 9.05 -8.27
N TYR A 25 -8.32 8.35 -8.63
CA TYR A 25 -8.76 7.14 -7.93
C TYR A 25 -7.70 6.04 -7.92
N GLN A 26 -7.10 5.74 -9.08
CA GLN A 26 -6.00 4.78 -9.19
C GLN A 26 -4.77 5.20 -8.36
N THR A 27 -4.51 6.51 -8.29
CA THR A 27 -3.45 7.06 -7.46
C THR A 27 -3.74 6.89 -5.97
N LEU A 28 -5.00 7.05 -5.54
CA LEU A 28 -5.37 6.75 -4.14
C LEU A 28 -5.22 5.27 -3.81
N GLN A 29 -5.55 4.37 -4.75
CA GLN A 29 -5.32 2.93 -4.58
C GLN A 29 -3.82 2.62 -4.44
N SER A 30 -2.96 3.26 -5.24
CA SER A 30 -1.52 3.05 -5.16
C SER A 30 -0.93 3.61 -3.86
N ILE A 31 -1.39 4.78 -3.40
CA ILE A 31 -1.01 5.36 -2.10
C ILE A 31 -1.37 4.42 -0.95
N ALA A 32 -2.58 3.86 -0.96
CA ALA A 32 -3.02 2.91 0.06
C ALA A 32 -2.10 1.69 0.09
N LYS A 33 -1.88 1.05 -1.06
CA LYS A 33 -1.00 -0.11 -1.19
C LYS A 33 0.44 0.21 -0.75
N ALA A 34 0.98 1.34 -1.18
CA ALA A 34 2.34 1.77 -0.86
C ALA A 34 2.57 2.02 0.64
N ASN A 35 1.49 2.19 1.41
CA ASN A 35 1.54 2.40 2.85
C ASN A 35 0.97 1.22 3.66
N GLY A 36 0.67 0.09 3.01
CA GLY A 36 0.20 -1.12 3.68
C GLY A 36 -1.26 -1.07 4.10
N PHE A 37 -2.08 -0.28 3.41
CA PHE A 37 -3.50 -0.09 3.69
C PHE A 37 -4.40 -0.49 2.51
N ASN A 38 -5.66 -0.75 2.81
CA ASN A 38 -6.75 -0.73 1.84
C ASN A 38 -7.22 0.71 1.61
N LEU A 39 -7.77 0.98 0.43
CA LEU A 39 -8.27 2.32 0.07
C LEU A 39 -9.27 2.87 1.10
N SER A 40 -10.19 2.04 1.61
CA SER A 40 -11.18 2.46 2.61
C SER A 40 -10.58 2.97 3.92
N GLN A 41 -9.35 2.57 4.27
CA GLN A 41 -8.69 2.96 5.51
C GLN A 41 -8.05 4.36 5.42
N ILE A 42 -7.78 4.84 4.21
CA ILE A 42 -7.15 6.15 3.97
C ILE A 42 -8.12 7.24 3.55
N LEU A 43 -9.39 6.90 3.35
CA LEU A 43 -10.43 7.83 2.93
C LEU A 43 -11.13 8.47 4.14
N PRO A 44 -11.40 9.79 4.11
CA PRO A 44 -12.03 10.49 5.22
C PRO A 44 -13.54 10.19 5.30
N GLY A 45 -13.91 9.18 6.08
CA GLY A 45 -15.32 8.91 6.44
C GLY A 45 -16.26 8.61 5.26
N ILE A 46 -15.70 8.17 4.13
CA ILE A 46 -16.49 7.83 2.94
C ILE A 46 -17.07 6.43 3.13
N SER A 47 -18.40 6.34 3.18
CA SER A 47 -19.11 5.08 3.20
C SER A 47 -19.94 4.93 1.93
N ALA A 48 -19.91 3.73 1.34
CA ALA A 48 -20.84 3.31 0.30
C ALA A 48 -22.32 3.56 0.69
N THR A 49 -22.63 3.47 2.00
CA THR A 49 -23.99 3.65 2.53
C THR A 49 -24.52 5.08 2.44
N THR A 50 -23.67 6.10 2.50
CA THR A 50 -24.11 7.51 2.48
C THR A 50 -24.32 8.05 1.06
N THR A 51 -23.69 7.41 0.06
CA THR A 51 -23.67 7.89 -1.33
C THR A 51 -24.57 7.07 -2.26
N GLY A 52 -25.12 5.94 -1.78
CA GLY A 52 -26.12 5.17 -2.53
C GLY A 52 -25.56 4.27 -3.65
N GLY A 53 -24.29 3.84 -3.53
CA GLY A 53 -23.58 3.02 -4.51
C GLY A 53 -22.46 2.20 -3.86
N ASP A 54 -21.49 1.72 -4.63
CA ASP A 54 -20.27 1.11 -4.09
C ASP A 54 -19.23 2.16 -3.67
N LEU A 55 -18.15 1.73 -3.00
CA LEU A 55 -17.10 2.65 -2.52
C LEU A 55 -16.40 3.36 -3.69
N GLU A 56 -16.25 2.69 -4.83
CA GLU A 56 -15.59 3.26 -6.00
C GLU A 56 -16.38 4.44 -6.57
N GLU A 57 -17.68 4.25 -6.80
CA GLU A 57 -18.56 5.30 -7.28
C GLU A 57 -18.61 6.49 -6.32
N ALA A 58 -18.68 6.22 -5.01
CA ALA A 58 -18.67 7.26 -3.98
C ALA A 58 -17.36 8.07 -3.97
N VAL A 59 -16.21 7.43 -4.18
CA VAL A 59 -14.91 8.09 -4.24
C VAL A 59 -14.75 8.89 -5.52
N LEU A 60 -15.10 8.30 -6.66
CA LEU A 60 -15.05 8.98 -7.96
C LEU A 60 -15.94 10.23 -7.98
N GLU A 61 -17.12 10.17 -7.35
CA GLU A 61 -17.99 11.33 -7.20
C GLU A 61 -17.32 12.43 -6.39
N LYS A 62 -16.76 12.10 -5.22
CA LYS A 62 -16.11 13.09 -4.35
C LYS A 62 -14.84 13.68 -4.97
N ILE A 63 -14.07 12.88 -5.73
CA ILE A 63 -12.97 13.39 -6.55
C ILE A 63 -13.50 14.37 -7.60
N ALA A 64 -14.58 14.02 -8.30
CA ALA A 64 -15.14 14.88 -9.34
C ALA A 64 -15.73 16.19 -8.82
N LEU A 65 -16.20 16.19 -7.57
CA LEU A 65 -16.65 17.38 -6.86
C LEU A 65 -15.48 18.20 -6.26
N GLY A 66 -14.25 17.70 -6.31
CA GLY A 66 -13.08 18.35 -5.70
C GLY A 66 -13.07 18.24 -4.17
N GLU A 67 -13.87 17.36 -3.59
CA GLU A 67 -13.95 17.13 -2.14
C GLU A 67 -12.82 16.22 -1.63
N LEU A 68 -12.14 15.51 -2.52
CA LEU A 68 -10.96 14.71 -2.21
C LEU A 68 -9.71 15.29 -2.84
N ASP A 69 -8.73 15.60 -1.99
CA ASP A 69 -7.39 16.01 -2.39
C ASP A 69 -6.43 14.83 -2.23
N VAL A 70 -5.88 14.36 -3.36
CA VAL A 70 -4.93 13.24 -3.42
C VAL A 70 -3.67 13.52 -2.60
N ASN A 71 -3.17 14.76 -2.58
CA ASN A 71 -1.96 15.12 -1.84
C ASN A 71 -2.21 15.07 -0.33
N ARG A 72 -3.36 15.59 0.10
CA ARG A 72 -3.81 15.54 1.50
C ARG A 72 -3.93 14.08 1.97
N ILE A 73 -4.59 13.24 1.18
CA ILE A 73 -4.77 11.81 1.49
C ILE A 73 -3.42 11.08 1.51
N SER A 74 -2.49 11.40 0.60
CA SER A 74 -1.14 10.85 0.60
C SER A 74 -0.39 11.16 1.92
N GLN A 75 -0.47 12.41 2.39
CA GLN A 75 0.13 12.80 3.67
C GLN A 75 -0.53 12.09 4.85
N ASP A 76 -1.86 12.00 4.87
CA ASP A 76 -2.60 11.30 5.92
C ASP A 76 -2.27 9.80 5.94
N ALA A 77 -2.15 9.16 4.77
CA ALA A 77 -1.73 7.76 4.66
C ALA A 77 -0.35 7.53 5.26
N ARG A 78 0.63 8.40 4.98
CA ARG A 78 1.98 8.30 5.58
C ARG A 78 1.95 8.53 7.09
N MET A 79 1.16 9.49 7.57
CA MET A 79 1.00 9.76 9.00
C MET A 79 0.39 8.56 9.73
N MET A 80 -0.60 7.90 9.13
CA MET A 80 -1.15 6.66 9.68
C MET A 80 -0.16 5.50 9.63
N ALA A 81 0.58 5.35 8.52
CA ALA A 81 1.60 4.31 8.37
C ALA A 81 2.75 4.47 9.38
N ALA A 82 3.01 5.69 9.84
CA ALA A 82 4.01 6.01 10.83
C ALA A 82 3.64 5.53 12.25
N ILE A 83 2.37 5.23 12.52
CA ILE A 83 1.92 4.79 13.85
C ILE A 83 2.53 3.42 14.15
N GLY A 84 3.22 3.32 15.29
CA GLY A 84 3.89 2.09 15.72
C GLY A 84 5.17 1.74 14.96
N GLN A 85 5.63 2.59 14.03
CA GLN A 85 6.91 2.40 13.36
C GLN A 85 8.07 2.92 14.23
N PRO A 86 9.28 2.36 14.06
CA PRO A 86 10.50 2.93 14.65
C PRO A 86 10.75 4.38 14.20
N GLU A 87 11.45 5.14 15.03
CA GLU A 87 11.74 6.57 14.78
C GLU A 87 12.34 6.81 13.38
N PHE A 88 13.29 5.98 12.96
CA PHE A 88 13.92 6.07 11.65
C PHE A 88 12.90 6.00 10.50
N VAL A 89 12.00 5.01 10.53
CA VAL A 89 10.96 4.84 9.52
C VAL A 89 10.01 6.03 9.55
N ARG A 90 9.58 6.47 10.74
CA ARG A 90 8.71 7.64 10.90
C ARG A 90 9.33 8.90 10.28
N ASN A 91 10.62 9.11 10.48
CA ASN A 91 11.33 10.25 9.91
C ASN A 91 11.37 10.21 8.38
N LEU A 92 11.51 9.04 7.77
CA LEU A 92 11.43 8.89 6.31
C LEU A 92 10.01 9.15 5.79
N LEU A 93 8.98 8.62 6.47
CA LEU A 93 7.59 8.87 6.10
C LEU A 93 7.25 10.38 6.17
N ASN A 94 7.75 11.07 7.19
CA ASN A 94 7.62 12.53 7.33
C ASN A 94 8.35 13.32 6.24
N GLN A 95 9.42 12.76 5.66
CA GLN A 95 10.14 13.33 4.50
C GLN A 95 9.42 13.05 3.17
N GLY A 96 8.33 12.30 3.20
CA GLY A 96 7.51 11.98 2.05
C GLY A 96 7.88 10.68 1.33
N TYR A 97 8.62 9.79 1.99
CA TYR A 97 8.73 8.41 1.53
C TYR A 97 7.46 7.64 1.90
N ASP A 98 7.10 6.68 1.07
CA ASP A 98 6.07 5.69 1.40
C ASP A 98 6.71 4.45 2.03
N LEU A 99 5.92 3.71 2.81
CA LEU A 99 6.41 2.54 3.53
C LEU A 99 7.01 1.46 2.61
N ASP A 100 6.43 1.30 1.43
CA ASP A 100 6.92 0.43 0.37
C ASP A 100 8.34 0.78 -0.05
N GLN A 101 8.67 2.07 -0.13
CA GLN A 101 10.00 2.55 -0.49
C GLN A 101 11.01 2.31 0.63
N VAL A 102 10.59 2.54 1.88
CA VAL A 102 11.45 2.33 3.06
C VAL A 102 11.84 0.85 3.18
N TYR A 103 10.89 -0.07 2.96
CA TYR A 103 11.12 -1.51 3.10
C TYR A 103 11.53 -2.21 1.80
N ALA A 104 11.64 -1.51 0.66
CA ALA A 104 11.94 -2.12 -0.63
C ALA A 104 13.19 -3.03 -0.64
N PRO A 105 14.35 -2.64 -0.05
CA PRO A 105 15.53 -3.50 -0.03
C PRO A 105 15.29 -4.84 0.70
N TYR A 106 14.61 -4.79 1.83
CA TYR A 106 14.27 -5.95 2.63
C TYR A 106 13.19 -6.81 1.96
N ARG A 107 12.17 -6.18 1.37
CA ARG A 107 11.11 -6.86 0.63
C ARG A 107 11.66 -7.64 -0.56
N ASN A 108 12.56 -7.03 -1.32
CA ASN A 108 13.23 -7.70 -2.45
C ASN A 108 14.12 -8.86 -1.97
N THR A 109 14.84 -8.67 -0.88
CA THR A 109 15.66 -9.73 -0.27
C THR A 109 14.81 -10.89 0.19
N MET A 110 13.69 -10.60 0.86
CA MET A 110 12.72 -11.59 1.31
C MET A 110 12.08 -12.34 0.14
N ALA A 111 11.70 -11.64 -0.92
CA ALA A 111 11.18 -12.23 -2.15
C ALA A 111 12.18 -13.22 -2.76
N ASN A 112 13.46 -12.83 -2.86
CA ASN A 112 14.50 -13.69 -3.44
C ASN A 112 14.79 -14.93 -2.59
N VAL A 113 14.94 -14.75 -1.27
CA VAL A 113 15.24 -15.88 -0.36
C VAL A 113 14.04 -16.80 -0.26
N LEU A 114 12.83 -16.26 -0.07
CA LEU A 114 11.64 -17.09 0.11
C LEU A 114 10.97 -17.51 -1.22
N GLU A 115 11.57 -17.16 -2.36
CA GLU A 115 11.04 -17.44 -3.71
C GLU A 115 9.59 -16.95 -3.90
N LEU A 116 9.30 -15.77 -3.36
CA LEU A 116 7.99 -15.12 -3.41
C LEU A 116 7.98 -13.98 -4.43
N ASN A 117 6.78 -13.55 -4.83
CA ASN A 117 6.61 -12.29 -5.56
C ASN A 117 6.71 -11.10 -4.58
N ALA A 118 7.67 -10.20 -4.80
CA ALA A 118 7.89 -9.02 -3.97
C ALA A 118 6.66 -8.10 -3.85
N GLU A 119 5.80 -8.04 -4.86
CA GLU A 119 4.60 -7.19 -4.84
C GLU A 119 3.44 -7.78 -4.01
N GLN A 120 3.54 -9.06 -3.65
CA GLN A 120 2.54 -9.78 -2.85
C GLN A 120 2.96 -9.91 -1.38
N ILE A 121 4.19 -9.52 -1.03
CA ILE A 121 4.64 -9.49 0.37
C ILE A 121 3.92 -8.34 1.06
N ASP A 122 3.16 -8.67 2.10
CA ASP A 122 2.49 -7.67 2.95
C ASP A 122 3.54 -6.81 3.65
N LEU A 123 3.40 -5.49 3.55
CA LEU A 123 4.26 -4.55 4.25
C LEU A 123 4.15 -4.69 5.78
N ASN A 124 3.09 -5.30 6.28
CA ASN A 124 2.87 -5.62 7.69
C ASN A 124 3.42 -6.99 8.11
N ASP A 125 4.09 -7.73 7.21
CA ASP A 125 4.71 -9.02 7.55
C ASP A 125 5.69 -8.88 8.72
N PRO A 126 5.54 -9.65 9.82
CA PRO A 126 6.39 -9.51 11.00
C PRO A 126 7.88 -9.72 10.73
N THR A 127 8.23 -10.64 9.83
CA THR A 127 9.62 -10.89 9.43
C THR A 127 10.15 -9.68 8.69
N LEU A 128 9.40 -9.12 7.73
CA LEU A 128 9.79 -7.90 7.03
C LEU A 128 9.96 -6.71 7.99
N ARG A 129 9.01 -6.51 8.92
CA ARG A 129 9.05 -5.44 9.93
C ARG A 129 10.25 -5.56 10.87
N SER A 130 10.69 -6.77 11.19
CA SER A 130 11.84 -6.98 12.07
C SER A 130 13.17 -6.46 11.49
N ALA A 131 13.24 -6.21 10.18
CA ALA A 131 14.42 -5.65 9.52
C ALA A 131 14.78 -4.24 10.01
N ILE A 132 13.80 -3.47 10.47
CA ILE A 132 14.00 -2.12 11.00
C ILE A 132 13.34 -2.03 12.36
N SER A 133 14.12 -1.68 13.38
CA SER A 133 13.64 -1.58 14.76
C SER A 133 14.14 -0.31 15.43
N ASP A 134 13.73 -0.08 16.68
CA ASP A 134 14.28 1.02 17.50
C ASP A 134 15.79 0.87 17.76
N LYS A 135 16.35 -0.33 17.55
CA LYS A 135 17.80 -0.59 17.62
C LYS A 135 18.53 -0.25 16.31
N GLY A 136 17.81 0.21 15.30
CA GLY A 136 18.30 0.47 13.96
C GLY A 136 17.94 -0.62 12.96
N GLU A 137 18.57 -0.52 11.80
CA GLU A 137 18.40 -1.42 10.66
C GLU A 137 19.30 -2.65 10.77
N VAL A 138 18.76 -3.81 10.44
CA VAL A 138 19.53 -5.05 10.25
C VAL A 138 20.18 -4.97 8.87
N ASN A 139 21.47 -5.27 8.74
CA ASN A 139 22.08 -5.33 7.41
C ASN A 139 21.46 -6.46 6.56
N LEU A 140 21.48 -6.32 5.23
CA LEU A 140 20.83 -7.28 4.33
C LEU A 140 21.37 -8.71 4.46
N TYR A 141 22.64 -8.89 4.81
CA TYR A 141 23.24 -10.21 5.00
C TYR A 141 22.66 -10.93 6.22
N ASP A 142 22.58 -10.23 7.36
CA ASP A 142 21.96 -10.79 8.56
C ASP A 142 20.47 -11.01 8.38
N PHE A 143 19.78 -10.15 7.62
CA PHE A 143 18.39 -10.35 7.26
C PHE A 143 18.19 -11.62 6.40
N GLN A 144 19.04 -11.85 5.39
CA GLN A 144 19.03 -13.12 4.62
C GLN A 144 19.21 -14.34 5.53
N ARG A 145 20.11 -14.26 6.51
CA ARG A 145 20.32 -15.35 7.48
C ARG A 145 19.11 -15.56 8.39
N GLN A 146 18.40 -14.51 8.76
CA GLN A 146 17.14 -14.62 9.50
C GLN A 146 16.05 -15.26 8.66
N LEU A 147 15.94 -14.89 7.38
CA LEU A 147 14.96 -15.46 6.44
C LEU A 147 15.15 -16.97 6.24
N ARG A 148 16.38 -17.49 6.27
CA ARG A 148 16.63 -18.95 6.25
C ARG A 148 16.08 -19.69 7.48
N LYS A 149 15.74 -18.97 8.55
CA LYS A 149 15.08 -19.52 9.75
C LYS A 149 13.56 -19.33 9.72
N ASP A 150 13.04 -18.59 8.74
CA ASP A 150 11.61 -18.41 8.53
C ASP A 150 10.99 -19.76 8.13
N SER A 151 9.81 -20.08 8.67
CA SER A 151 9.15 -21.36 8.39
C SER A 151 8.78 -21.52 6.92
N ARG A 152 8.68 -20.44 6.15
CA ARG A 152 8.44 -20.47 4.70
C ARG A 152 9.65 -20.96 3.91
N TRP A 153 10.86 -20.81 4.44
CA TRP A 153 12.10 -21.19 3.76
C TRP A 153 12.12 -22.67 3.36
N GLN A 154 11.60 -23.57 4.21
CA GLN A 154 11.60 -25.02 3.93
C GLN A 154 10.87 -25.42 2.63
N TYR A 155 10.02 -24.54 2.10
CA TYR A 155 9.27 -24.79 0.87
C TYR A 155 9.98 -24.30 -0.39
N THR A 156 11.10 -23.59 -0.25
CA THR A 156 11.87 -23.06 -1.38
C THR A 156 12.69 -24.14 -2.06
N GLN A 157 12.99 -23.94 -3.34
CA GLN A 157 13.86 -24.82 -4.10
C GLN A 157 15.29 -24.77 -3.56
N GLN A 158 15.75 -23.60 -3.12
CA GLN A 158 17.04 -23.45 -2.45
C GLN A 158 17.18 -24.32 -1.18
N ALA A 159 16.17 -24.33 -0.31
CA ALA A 159 16.19 -25.15 0.90
C ALA A 159 16.22 -26.66 0.59
N ARG A 160 15.49 -27.09 -0.44
CA ARG A 160 15.47 -28.48 -0.90
C ARG A 160 16.83 -28.92 -1.46
N GLY A 161 17.53 -28.02 -2.15
CA GLY A 161 18.90 -28.24 -2.61
C GLY A 161 19.85 -28.48 -1.44
N GLU A 162 19.81 -27.64 -0.40
CA GLU A 162 20.70 -27.76 0.77
C GLU A 162 20.51 -29.05 1.58
N VAL A 163 19.34 -29.70 1.53
CA VAL A 163 19.07 -30.98 2.21
C VAL A 163 19.47 -32.19 1.36
N SER A 164 19.61 -32.00 0.04
CA SER A 164 19.89 -33.09 -0.91
C SER A 164 21.39 -33.31 -1.15
N ASP A 165 22.23 -32.36 -0.73
CA ASP A 165 23.71 -32.39 -0.76
C ASP A 165 24.31 -32.88 0.57
#